data_AF-A0A482V1V3-F1
#
_entry.id   AF-A0A482V1V3-F1
#
_cell.length_a   1.000
_cell.length_b   1.000
_cell.length_c   1.000
_cell.angle_alpha   90.00
_cell.angle_beta   90.00
_cell.angle_gamma   90.00
#
_symmetry.space_group_name_H-M   'P 1'
#
loop_
_entity.id
_entity.type
_entity.pdbx_description
1 polymer ?
#
loop_
_entity_poly.entity_id
_entity_poly.type
_entity_poly.pdbx_seq_one_letter_code
_entity_poly.pdbx_strand_id
1 'polypeptide(L)'
;MSGSASFCLFLGDLSLFCTEKDILEAFSAYGHVTNVRIKRSSENKKHLLYGFVEYPSAAEAVQAMQAMNGSLFLGRTLRYDTIILY
;
A
#
# COMPACT_ATOMS: atom_id res chain seq x y z
N MET A 1 21.09 -7.27 -17.25
CA MET A 1 19.82 -6.63 -16.88
C MET A 1 19.80 -6.56 -15.36
N SER A 2 20.19 -5.42 -14.78
CA SER A 2 20.13 -5.28 -13.31
C SER A 2 18.66 -5.22 -12.92
N GLY A 3 18.18 -6.27 -12.23
CA GLY A 3 16.89 -6.21 -11.56
C GLY A 3 17.00 -5.11 -10.51
N SER A 4 16.32 -3.98 -10.72
CA SER A 4 16.15 -3.00 -9.65
C SER A 4 15.24 -3.67 -8.64
N ALA A 5 15.78 -4.02 -7.47
CA ALA A 5 14.98 -4.59 -6.40
C ALA A 5 13.92 -3.55 -6.01
N SER A 6 12.66 -3.89 -6.29
CA SER A 6 11.52 -3.04 -5.96
C SER A 6 10.84 -3.59 -4.69
N PHE A 7 10.35 -2.68 -3.87
CA PHE A 7 9.74 -3.00 -2.58
C PHE A 7 8.24 -2.82 -2.68
N CYS A 8 7.50 -3.93 -2.67
CA CYS A 8 6.05 -3.91 -2.73
C CYS A 8 5.45 -4.00 -1.31
N LEU A 9 4.63 -3.03 -0.96
CA LEU A 9 3.84 -2.98 0.28
C LEU A 9 2.42 -3.48 0.01
N PHE A 10 1.96 -4.45 0.80
CA PHE A 10 0.57 -4.89 0.80
C PHE A 10 -0.30 -4.03 1.72
N LEU A 11 -1.43 -3.56 1.20
CA LEU A 11 -2.43 -2.76 1.88
C LEU A 11 -3.72 -3.55 2.03
N GLY A 12 -4.02 -3.98 3.25
CA GLY A 12 -5.26 -4.66 3.60
C GLY A 12 -6.27 -3.72 4.25
N ASP A 13 -7.53 -4.18 4.29
CA ASP A 13 -8.64 -3.49 4.97
C ASP A 13 -8.96 -2.09 4.44
N LEU A 14 -8.64 -1.83 3.16
CA LEU A 14 -8.95 -0.56 2.52
C LEU A 14 -10.47 -0.33 2.40
N SER A 15 -10.85 0.93 2.55
CA SER A 15 -12.23 1.37 2.32
C SER A 15 -12.62 1.22 0.86
N LEU A 16 -13.90 0.96 0.58
CA LEU A 16 -14.42 0.80 -0.79
C LEU A 16 -14.33 2.05 -1.65
N PHE A 17 -14.23 3.20 -1.00
CA PHE A 17 -14.08 4.50 -1.61
C PHE A 17 -12.63 4.87 -1.86
N CYS A 18 -11.68 4.08 -1.36
CA CYS A 18 -10.26 4.31 -1.57
C CYS A 18 -9.89 4.08 -3.04
N THR A 19 -9.25 5.07 -3.66
CA THR A 19 -8.75 4.98 -5.03
C THR A 19 -7.22 4.94 -5.06
N GLU A 20 -6.65 4.59 -6.21
CA GLU A 20 -5.21 4.54 -6.41
C GLU A 20 -4.57 5.92 -6.20
N LYS A 21 -5.31 7.00 -6.49
CA LYS A 21 -4.86 8.37 -6.22
C LYS A 21 -4.76 8.67 -4.73
N ASP A 22 -5.75 8.27 -3.93
CA ASP A 22 -5.71 8.49 -2.48
C ASP A 22 -4.49 7.82 -1.85
N ILE A 23 -4.21 6.59 -2.30
CA ILE A 23 -3.01 5.85 -1.87
C ILE A 23 -1.76 6.55 -2.38
N LEU A 24 -1.69 6.90 -3.67
CA LEU A 24 -0.54 7.59 -4.22
C LEU A 24 -0.22 8.89 -3.44
N GLU A 25 -1.22 9.74 -3.19
CA GLU A 25 -1.03 11.00 -2.46
C GLU A 25 -0.59 10.76 -1.00
N ALA A 26 -1.23 9.82 -0.30
CA ALA A 26 -0.86 9.51 1.07
C ALA A 26 0.55 8.91 1.20
N PHE A 27 0.98 8.15 0.20
CA PHE A 27 2.28 7.47 0.18
C PHE A 27 3.39 8.38 -0.37
N SER A 28 3.05 9.28 -1.28
CA SER A 28 3.95 10.33 -1.81
C SER A 28 4.50 11.23 -0.71
N ALA A 29 3.78 11.37 0.42
CA ALA A 29 4.27 12.08 1.60
C ALA A 29 5.48 11.41 2.28
N TYR A 30 5.68 10.10 2.08
CA TYR A 30 6.74 9.31 2.72
C TYR A 30 7.85 8.90 1.76
N GLY A 31 7.60 8.91 0.45
CA GLY A 31 8.61 8.60 -0.56
C GLY A 31 8.06 8.56 -1.99
N HIS A 32 8.92 8.24 -2.95
CA HIS A 32 8.52 8.15 -4.35
C HIS A 32 7.88 6.81 -4.69
N VAL A 33 6.57 6.82 -4.92
CA VAL A 33 5.83 5.64 -5.35
C VAL A 33 6.02 5.39 -6.84
N THR A 34 6.55 4.23 -7.21
CA THR A 34 6.72 3.84 -8.62
C THR A 34 5.45 3.25 -9.21
N ASN A 35 4.68 2.51 -8.41
CA ASN A 35 3.47 1.85 -8.89
C ASN A 35 2.44 1.69 -7.78
N VAL A 36 1.16 1.79 -8.13
CA VAL A 36 0.03 1.52 -7.23
C VAL A 36 -0.96 0.64 -7.94
N ARG A 37 -1.47 -0.37 -7.25
CA ARG A 37 -2.49 -1.27 -7.80
C ARG A 37 -3.54 -1.58 -6.74
N ILE A 38 -4.80 -1.28 -7.01
CA ILE A 38 -5.91 -1.68 -6.14
C ILE A 38 -6.65 -2.87 -6.75
N LYS A 39 -6.97 -3.85 -5.92
CA LYS A 39 -7.82 -4.99 -6.25
C LYS A 39 -8.95 -5.13 -5.24
N ARG A 40 -10.08 -5.61 -5.75
CA ARG A 40 -11.27 -5.85 -4.93
C ARG A 40 -11.30 -7.33 -4.54
N SER A 41 -11.39 -7.61 -3.24
CA SER A 41 -11.60 -8.98 -2.79
C SER A 41 -13.05 -9.36 -3.02
N SER A 42 -13.26 -10.33 -3.90
CA SER A 42 -14.59 -10.91 -4.13
C SER A 42 -14.86 -12.13 -3.24
N GLU A 43 -13.86 -12.60 -2.49
CA GLU A 43 -13.88 -13.93 -1.89
C GLU A 43 -14.48 -13.96 -0.47
N ASN A 44 -14.49 -12.85 0.26
CA ASN A 44 -15.03 -12.81 1.61
C ASN A 44 -16.12 -11.75 1.72
N LYS A 45 -17.23 -12.12 2.38
CA LYS A 45 -18.51 -11.39 2.57
C LYS A 45 -18.43 -9.99 3.22
N LYS A 46 -17.25 -9.40 3.30
CA LYS A 46 -17.02 -7.99 3.62
C LYS A 46 -16.37 -7.38 2.40
N HIS A 47 -17.04 -6.41 1.79
CA HIS A 47 -16.56 -5.58 0.70
C HIS A 47 -15.26 -4.85 1.13
N LEU A 48 -14.13 -5.56 1.08
CA LEU A 48 -12.81 -5.08 1.45
C LEU A 48 -11.98 -4.95 0.19
N LEU A 49 -11.35 -3.79 0.05
CA LEU A 49 -10.34 -3.56 -0.97
C LEU A 49 -8.97 -3.91 -0.39
N TYR A 50 -8.09 -4.37 -1.27
CA TYR A 50 -6.68 -4.49 -0.97
C TYR A 50 -5.86 -3.84 -2.07
N GLY A 51 -4.70 -3.31 -1.71
CA GLY A 51 -3.84 -2.54 -2.59
C GLY A 51 -2.40 -3.02 -2.49
N PHE A 52 -1.63 -2.67 -3.50
CA PHE A 52 -0.19 -2.88 -3.55
C PHE A 52 0.46 -1.55 -3.94
N VAL A 53 1.49 -1.16 -3.21
CA VAL A 53 2.29 0.03 -3.50
C VAL A 53 3.72 -0.38 -3.67
N GLU A 54 4.33 0.00 -4.79
CA GLU A 54 5.71 -0.30 -5.08
C GLU A 54 6.59 0.94 -4.89
N TYR A 55 7.74 0.73 -4.28
CA TYR A 55 8.77 1.71 -4.08
C TYR A 55 10.10 1.26 -4.72
N PRO A 56 10.90 2.22 -5.21
CA PRO A 56 12.24 1.94 -5.71
C PRO A 56 13.26 1.74 -4.58
N SER A 57 12.94 2.16 -3.35
CA SER A 57 13.83 2.09 -2.20
C SER A 57 13.19 1.40 -1.00
N ALA A 58 13.97 0.54 -0.35
CA ALA A 58 13.58 -0.16 0.88
C ALA A 58 13.23 0.80 2.00
N ALA A 59 14.05 1.85 2.16
CA ALA A 59 13.94 2.78 3.27
C ALA A 59 12.61 3.54 3.22
N GLU A 60 12.24 4.03 2.03
CA GLU A 60 10.97 4.73 1.78
C GLU A 60 9.77 3.81 2.03
N ALA A 61 9.83 2.57 1.52
CA ALA A 61 8.79 1.57 1.76
C ALA A 61 8.61 1.25 3.26
N VAL A 62 9.71 1.04 3.98
CA VAL A 62 9.69 0.73 5.42
C VAL A 62 9.18 1.93 6.21
N GLN A 63 9.57 3.15 5.89
CA GLN A 63 9.07 4.36 6.55
C GLN A 63 7.57 4.54 6.35
N ALA A 64 7.09 4.42 5.10
CA ALA A 64 5.67 4.53 4.78
C ALA A 64 4.86 3.45 5.52
N MET A 65 5.36 2.20 5.51
CA MET A 65 4.74 1.10 6.25
C MET A 65 4.67 1.42 7.75
N GLN A 66 5.77 1.82 8.38
CA GLN A 66 5.77 2.08 9.83
C GLN A 66 4.89 3.26 10.22
N ALA A 67 4.86 4.33 9.42
CA ALA A 67 4.06 5.51 9.70
C ALA A 67 2.55 5.27 9.51
N MET A 68 2.19 4.43 8.53
CA MET A 68 0.79 4.19 8.19
C MET A 68 0.23 2.91 8.81
N ASN A 69 1.06 2.00 9.30
CA ASN A 69 0.61 0.78 9.97
C ASN A 69 -0.08 1.10 11.30
N GLY A 70 -1.37 0.78 11.38
CA GLY A 70 -2.20 1.17 12.52
C GLY A 70 -2.76 2.60 12.41
N SER A 71 -2.45 3.33 11.36
CA SER A 71 -3.02 4.66 11.11
C SER A 71 -4.44 4.57 10.55
N LEU A 72 -5.24 5.56 10.93
CA LEU A 72 -6.63 5.69 10.53
C LEU A 72 -6.70 6.33 9.14
N PHE A 73 -7.09 5.54 8.14
CA PHE A 73 -7.24 5.97 6.75
C PHE A 73 -8.70 5.81 6.32
N LEU A 74 -9.33 6.92 5.94
CA LEU A 74 -10.75 6.95 5.53
C LEU A 74 -11.70 6.27 6.54
N GLY A 75 -11.43 6.44 7.85
CA GLY A 75 -12.25 5.87 8.92
C GLY A 75 -11.97 4.38 9.23
N ARG A 76 -10.95 3.76 8.62
CA ARG A 76 -10.53 2.40 8.91
C ARG A 76 -9.05 2.34 9.27
N THR A 77 -8.68 1.43 10.16
CA THR A 77 -7.28 1.18 10.47
C THR A 77 -6.66 0.42 9.30
N LEU A 78 -5.65 1.02 8.66
CA LEU A 78 -4.91 0.32 7.61
C LEU A 78 -4.10 -0.80 8.21
N ARG A 79 -4.20 -1.97 7.57
CA ARG A 79 -3.39 -3.13 7.93
C ARG A 79 -2.34 -3.38 6.86
N TYR A 80 -1.08 -3.30 7.27
CA TYR A 80 0.06 -3.69 6.45
C TYR A 80 0.50 -5.07 6.92
N ASP A 81 0.70 -5.99 5.99
CA ASP A 81 0.98 -7.39 6.37
C ASP A 81 2.39 -7.85 5.96
N THR A 82 2.98 -7.34 4.87
CA THR A 82 4.33 -7.76 4.43
C THR A 82 4.95 -6.81 3.39
N ILE A 83 6.29 -6.67 3.44
CA ILE A 83 7.12 -6.11 2.36
C ILE A 83 7.58 -7.28 1.49
N ILE A 84 7.22 -7.27 0.20
CA ILE A 84 7.69 -8.27 -0.76
C ILE A 84 8.87 -7.67 -1.53
N LEU A 85 10.01 -8.34 -1.45
CA LEU A 85 11.19 -8.04 -2.26
C LEU A 85 11.07 -8.81 -3.59
N TYR A 86 11.00 -8.08 -4.70
CA TYR A 86 10.97 -8.67 -6.05
C TYR A 86 12.34 -8.62 -6.72
#